data_AF-A0A0K6IN62-F1
#
_entry.id   AF-A0A0K6IN62-F1
#
_cell.length_a   1.000
_cell.length_b   1.000
_cell.length_c   1.000
_cell.angle_alpha   90.00
_cell.angle_beta   90.00
_cell.angle_gamma   90.00
#
_symmetry.space_group_name_H-M   'P 1'
#
loop_
_entity.id
_entity.type
_entity.pdbx_description
1 polymer ?
#
loop_
_entity_poly.entity_id
_entity_poly.type
_entity_poly.pdbx_seq_one_letter_code
_entity_poly.pdbx_strand_id
1 'polypeptide(L)'
;MSMIPAERQALLVQLLQQHLLGEISQGQMLKRLRKEVLGFSQTRYAEFVGVSRRTLTDIEQDKGNQAQSMIDTVFKPFGIKSGLTPIHPHVAKHMMAGAALGGSLKVKTPNEL
;
A
#
# COMPACT_ATOMS: atom_id res chain seq x y z
N MET A 1 -10.29 17.60 -8.76
CA MET A 1 -10.78 17.37 -7.38
C MET A 1 -9.69 16.66 -6.58
N SER A 2 -9.41 17.09 -5.35
CA SER A 2 -8.58 16.32 -4.41
C SER A 2 -9.48 15.31 -3.70
N MET A 3 -9.06 14.04 -3.58
CA MET A 3 -9.82 13.01 -2.85
C MET A 3 -10.01 13.40 -1.37
N ILE A 4 -11.21 13.23 -0.85
CA ILE A 4 -11.52 13.43 0.58
C ILE A 4 -10.96 12.26 1.42
N PRO A 5 -10.72 12.43 2.74
CA PRO A 5 -10.13 11.38 3.58
C PRO A 5 -10.84 10.03 3.52
N ALA A 6 -12.17 10.02 3.46
CA ALA A 6 -12.96 8.78 3.38
C ALA A 6 -12.71 8.01 2.07
N GLU A 7 -12.62 8.71 0.94
CA GLU A 7 -12.31 8.10 -0.36
C GLU A 7 -10.92 7.49 -0.38
N ARG A 8 -9.94 8.14 0.27
CA ARG A 8 -8.57 7.63 0.38
C ARG A 8 -8.53 6.33 1.18
N GLN A 9 -9.25 6.30 2.31
CA GLN A 9 -9.35 5.12 3.14
C GLN A 9 -10.04 3.97 2.39
N ALA A 10 -11.12 4.25 1.67
CA ALA A 10 -11.83 3.26 0.86
C ALA A 10 -10.92 2.68 -0.24
N LEU A 11 -10.17 3.54 -0.95
CA LEU A 11 -9.24 3.10 -1.98
C LEU A 11 -8.11 2.23 -1.40
N LEU A 12 -7.55 2.61 -0.25
CA LEU A 12 -6.51 1.83 0.42
C LEU A 12 -7.02 0.44 0.80
N VAL A 13 -8.20 0.34 1.40
CA VAL A 13 -8.82 -0.94 1.77
C VAL A 13 -9.10 -1.77 0.53
N GLN A 14 -9.67 -1.17 -0.52
CA GLN A 14 -9.92 -1.85 -1.79
C GLN A 14 -8.63 -2.45 -2.35
N LEU A 15 -7.56 -1.64 -2.48
CA LEU A 15 -6.31 -2.12 -3.06
C LEU A 15 -5.65 -3.24 -2.24
N LEU A 16 -5.70 -3.16 -0.91
CA LEU A 16 -5.23 -4.25 -0.05
C LEU A 16 -6.02 -5.54 -0.26
N GLN A 17 -7.35 -5.45 -0.35
CA GLN A 17 -8.19 -6.62 -0.63
C GLN A 17 -7.85 -7.23 -1.99
N GLN A 18 -7.74 -6.42 -3.04
CA GLN A 18 -7.34 -6.88 -4.37
C GLN A 18 -5.97 -7.56 -4.35
N HIS A 19 -5.01 -6.99 -3.61
CA HIS A 19 -3.68 -7.57 -3.48
C HIS A 19 -3.70 -8.92 -2.73
N LEU A 20 -4.42 -9.01 -1.59
CA LEU A 20 -4.55 -10.24 -0.80
C LEU A 20 -5.31 -11.35 -1.53
N LEU A 21 -6.21 -10.99 -2.45
CA LEU A 21 -6.90 -11.93 -3.33
C LEU A 21 -6.08 -12.32 -4.56
N GLY A 22 -4.89 -11.74 -4.75
CA GLY A 22 -4.00 -12.00 -5.88
C GLY A 22 -4.46 -11.34 -7.20
N GLU A 23 -5.37 -10.37 -7.15
CA GLU A 23 -5.90 -9.67 -8.32
C GLU A 23 -4.91 -8.63 -8.87
N ILE A 24 -4.15 -8.00 -7.97
CA ILE A 24 -3.11 -7.04 -8.32
C ILE A 24 -1.80 -7.35 -7.60
N SER A 25 -0.70 -7.06 -8.27
CA SER A 25 0.62 -7.14 -7.66
C SER A 25 0.86 -6.02 -6.67
N GLN A 26 1.89 -6.17 -5.84
CA GLN A 26 2.31 -5.13 -4.94
C GLN A 26 2.80 -3.88 -5.69
N GLY A 27 3.51 -4.05 -6.81
CA GLY A 27 3.95 -2.94 -7.66
C GLY A 27 2.80 -2.15 -8.26
N GLN A 28 1.77 -2.85 -8.75
CA GLN A 28 0.54 -2.23 -9.26
C GLN A 28 -0.20 -1.45 -8.17
N MET A 29 -0.32 -2.02 -6.97
CA MET A 29 -0.90 -1.33 -5.81
C MET A 29 -0.14 -0.04 -5.48
N LEU A 30 1.20 -0.10 -5.39
CA LEU A 30 2.02 1.09 -5.10
C LEU A 30 1.81 2.20 -6.13
N LYS A 31 1.77 1.83 -7.42
CA LYS A 31 1.55 2.77 -8.52
C LYS A 31 0.19 3.45 -8.43
N ARG A 32 -0.86 2.70 -8.08
CA ARG A 32 -2.21 3.25 -7.87
C ARG A 32 -2.25 4.20 -6.67
N LEU A 33 -1.72 3.79 -5.53
CA LEU A 33 -1.63 4.64 -4.33
C LEU A 33 -0.88 5.95 -4.62
N ARG A 34 0.29 5.88 -5.28
CA ARG A 34 1.07 7.07 -5.64
C ARG A 34 0.29 8.04 -6.52
N LYS A 35 -0.40 7.54 -7.55
CA LYS A 35 -1.10 8.39 -8.52
C LYS A 35 -2.44 8.89 -8.01
N GLU A 36 -3.23 8.03 -7.39
CA GLU A 36 -4.61 8.32 -7.01
C GLU A 36 -4.67 9.01 -5.64
N VAL A 37 -3.87 8.59 -4.66
CA VAL A 37 -3.89 9.16 -3.30
C VAL A 37 -3.01 10.41 -3.20
N LEU A 38 -1.77 10.36 -3.71
CA LEU A 38 -0.81 11.47 -3.59
C LEU A 38 -0.78 12.38 -4.81
N GLY A 39 -1.19 11.90 -5.99
CA GLY A 39 -1.07 12.66 -7.23
C GLY A 39 0.39 12.87 -7.67
N PHE A 40 1.32 12.03 -7.19
CA PHE A 40 2.75 12.26 -7.43
C PHE A 40 3.21 11.62 -8.74
N SER A 41 4.09 12.32 -9.46
CA SER A 41 4.90 11.70 -10.50
C SER A 41 5.83 10.65 -9.88
N GLN A 42 6.37 9.75 -10.70
CA GLN A 42 7.28 8.72 -10.21
C GLN A 42 8.57 9.34 -9.64
N THR A 43 9.14 10.35 -10.31
CA THR A 43 10.31 11.08 -9.81
C THR A 43 10.05 11.70 -8.43
N ARG A 44 8.94 12.45 -8.29
CA ARG A 44 8.59 13.13 -7.05
C ARG A 44 8.39 12.13 -5.90
N TYR A 45 7.76 10.99 -6.17
CA TYR A 45 7.55 9.98 -5.14
C TYR A 45 8.85 9.30 -4.72
N ALA A 46 9.74 9.00 -5.66
CA ALA A 46 11.04 8.40 -5.38
C ALA A 46 11.88 9.29 -4.46
N GLU A 47 11.93 10.60 -4.75
CA GLU A 47 12.58 11.60 -3.90
C GLU A 47 11.93 11.68 -2.52
N PHE A 48 10.58 11.69 -2.48
CA PHE A 48 9.82 11.77 -1.23
C PHE A 48 10.06 10.59 -0.28
N VAL A 49 10.22 9.36 -0.81
CA VAL A 49 10.48 8.16 0.00
C VAL A 49 11.97 7.82 0.12
N GLY A 50 12.86 8.63 -0.48
CA GLY A 50 14.31 8.46 -0.37
C GLY A 50 14.87 7.27 -1.15
N VAL A 51 14.32 6.94 -2.32
CA VAL A 51 14.81 5.85 -3.19
C VAL A 51 15.13 6.37 -4.58
N SER A 52 15.91 5.60 -5.35
CA SER A 52 16.16 5.97 -6.75
C SER A 52 14.89 5.82 -7.59
N ARG A 53 14.71 6.69 -8.59
CA ARG A 53 13.59 6.56 -9.55
C ARG A 53 13.58 5.20 -10.26
N ARG A 54 14.77 4.65 -10.55
CA ARG A 54 14.91 3.31 -11.13
C ARG A 54 14.38 2.24 -10.20
N THR A 55 14.76 2.28 -8.92
CA THR A 55 14.25 1.37 -7.89
C THR A 55 12.72 1.41 -7.81
N LEU A 56 12.15 2.61 -7.77
CA LEU A 56 10.68 2.76 -7.78
C LEU A 56 10.05 2.18 -9.06
N THR A 57 10.69 2.37 -10.22
CA THR A 57 10.22 1.80 -11.49
C THR A 57 10.23 0.28 -11.45
N ASP A 58 11.31 -0.31 -10.95
CA ASP A 58 11.45 -1.75 -10.85
C ASP A 58 10.39 -2.32 -9.90
N ILE A 59 10.16 -1.68 -8.74
CA ILE A 59 9.07 -2.06 -7.81
C ILE A 59 7.70 -1.96 -8.51
N GLU A 60 7.37 -0.84 -9.14
CA GLU A 60 6.05 -0.63 -9.78
C GLU A 60 5.80 -1.53 -11.00
N GLN A 61 6.84 -2.16 -11.54
CA GLN A 61 6.79 -3.09 -12.66
C GLN A 61 7.00 -4.55 -12.22
N ASP A 62 7.04 -4.81 -10.91
CA ASP A 62 7.29 -6.14 -10.33
C ASP A 62 8.61 -6.78 -10.85
N LYS A 63 9.64 -5.94 -11.01
CA LYS A 63 10.96 -6.33 -11.52
C LYS A 63 11.99 -6.43 -10.40
N GLY A 64 12.75 -7.53 -10.45
CA GLY A 64 13.84 -7.82 -9.54
C GLY A 64 13.37 -8.19 -8.13
N ASN A 65 14.31 -8.71 -7.32
CA ASN A 65 14.06 -8.99 -5.91
C ASN A 65 14.50 -7.79 -5.06
N GLN A 66 13.53 -6.99 -4.66
CA GLN A 66 13.76 -5.88 -3.75
C GLN A 66 13.76 -6.39 -2.31
N ALA A 67 14.69 -5.89 -1.49
CA ALA A 67 14.70 -6.23 -0.07
C ALA A 67 13.39 -5.79 0.60
N GLN A 68 12.90 -6.55 1.60
CA GLN A 68 11.69 -6.19 2.35
C GLN A 68 11.78 -4.78 2.95
N SER A 69 12.96 -4.37 3.42
CA SER A 69 13.20 -3.00 3.92
C SER A 69 12.95 -1.91 2.86
N MET A 70 13.25 -2.19 1.59
CA MET A 70 12.99 -1.28 0.48
C MET A 70 11.48 -1.18 0.21
N ILE A 71 10.80 -2.33 0.25
CA ILE A 71 9.35 -2.39 0.13
C ILE A 71 8.67 -1.63 1.27
N ASP A 72 9.10 -1.84 2.52
CA ASP A 72 8.59 -1.10 3.67
C ASP A 72 8.79 0.41 3.51
N THR A 73 9.94 0.82 3.01
CA THR A 73 10.26 2.24 2.78
C THR A 73 9.27 2.88 1.81
N VAL A 74 8.98 2.23 0.68
CA VAL A 74 8.05 2.81 -0.32
C VAL A 74 6.58 2.72 0.08
N PHE A 75 6.20 1.89 1.05
CA PHE A 75 4.83 1.79 1.57
C PHE A 75 4.57 2.58 2.85
N LYS A 76 5.64 2.99 3.56
CA LYS A 76 5.58 3.76 4.81
C LYS A 76 4.66 4.99 4.76
N PRO A 77 4.62 5.81 3.68
CA PRO A 77 3.72 6.96 3.62
C PRO A 77 2.23 6.62 3.67
N PHE A 78 1.86 5.38 3.35
CA PHE A 78 0.48 4.90 3.39
C PHE A 78 0.13 4.18 4.69
N GLY A 79 1.07 4.12 5.65
CA GLY A 79 0.87 3.36 6.89
C GLY A 79 0.87 1.84 6.69
N ILE A 80 1.45 1.35 5.59
CA ILE A 80 1.51 -0.07 5.23
C ILE A 80 2.97 -0.53 5.33
N LYS A 81 3.17 -1.80 5.72
CA LYS A 81 4.47 -2.49 5.69
C LYS A 81 4.30 -3.87 5.05
N SER A 82 5.39 -4.43 4.53
CA SER A 82 5.43 -5.81 4.03
C SER A 82 5.23 -6.82 5.18
N GLY A 83 4.66 -7.97 4.84
CA GLY A 83 4.35 -9.04 5.78
C GLY A 83 3.96 -10.32 5.06
N LEU A 84 3.66 -11.37 5.85
CA LEU A 84 3.21 -12.64 5.31
C LEU A 84 1.74 -12.54 4.87
N THR A 85 1.43 -13.13 3.71
CA THR A 85 0.07 -13.24 3.17
C THR A 85 -0.24 -14.69 2.83
N PRO A 86 -1.51 -15.13 2.90
CA PRO A 86 -1.91 -16.43 2.40
C PRO A 86 -1.58 -16.58 0.90
N ILE A 87 -1.09 -17.76 0.51
CA ILE A 87 -0.84 -18.11 -0.90
C ILE A 87 -2.16 -18.43 -1.61
N HIS A 88 -3.18 -18.89 -0.86
CA HIS A 88 -4.48 -19.25 -1.41
C HIS A 88 -5.51 -18.14 -1.17
N PRO A 89 -6.11 -17.54 -2.23
CA PRO A 89 -7.09 -16.46 -2.10
C PRO A 89 -8.31 -16.81 -1.24
N HIS A 90 -8.70 -18.10 -1.21
CA HIS A 90 -9.79 -18.57 -0.36
C HIS A 90 -9.50 -18.37 1.14
N VAL A 91 -8.26 -18.60 1.57
CA VAL A 91 -7.84 -18.38 2.97
C VAL A 91 -7.91 -16.88 3.29
N ALA A 92 -7.42 -16.02 2.39
CA ALA A 92 -7.54 -14.57 2.54
C ALA A 92 -9.02 -14.12 2.63
N LYS A 93 -9.89 -14.67 1.77
CA LYS A 93 -11.34 -14.40 1.80
C LYS A 93 -11.98 -14.80 3.12
N HIS A 94 -11.61 -15.96 3.67
CA HIS A 94 -12.07 -16.40 4.98
C HIS A 94 -11.60 -15.49 6.11
N MET A 95 -10.35 -15.04 6.09
CA MET A 95 -9.83 -14.09 7.08
C MET A 95 -10.60 -12.75 7.04
N MET A 96 -10.93 -12.26 5.84
CA MET A 96 -11.69 -11.04 5.65
C MET A 96 -13.16 -11.16 6.08
N ALA A 97 -13.78 -12.32 5.85
CA ALA A 97 -15.17 -12.59 6.25
C ALA A 97 -15.36 -12.65 7.76
N GLY A 98 -14.29 -12.96 8.53
CA GLY A 98 -14.32 -13.00 10.00
C GLY A 98 -14.17 -11.63 10.69
N ALA A 99 -13.92 -10.55 9.94
CA ALA A 99 -13.61 -9.25 10.50
C ALA A 99 -14.84 -8.33 10.60
N ALA A 100 -15.79 -8.68 11.47
CA ALA A 100 -16.56 -7.65 12.17
C ALA A 100 -15.62 -6.93 13.15
N LEU A 101 -14.67 -6.16 12.62
CA LEU A 101 -13.81 -5.28 13.42
C LEU A 101 -14.61 -4.04 13.81
N GLY A 102 -15.49 -4.22 14.80
CA GLY A 102 -16.02 -3.14 15.63
C GLY A 102 -14.89 -2.53 16.46
N GLY A 103 -14.02 -1.75 15.81
CA GLY A 103 -12.91 -1.09 16.46
C GLY A 103 -12.27 -0.13 15.48
N SER A 104 -12.55 1.16 15.67
CA SER A 104 -11.84 2.24 14.99
C SER A 104 -10.34 1.96 15.04
N LEU A 105 -9.72 1.78 13.86
CA LEU A 105 -8.28 1.90 13.73
C LEU A 105 -7.91 3.31 14.18
N LYS A 106 -7.58 3.47 15.47
CA LYS A 106 -6.87 4.65 15.97
C LYS A 106 -5.49 4.62 15.33
N VAL A 107 -5.38 5.25 14.16
CA VAL A 107 -4.10 5.69 13.61
C VAL A 107 -3.50 6.60 14.68
N LYS A 108 -2.34 6.24 15.23
CA LYS A 108 -1.60 7.11 16.14
C LYS A 108 -1.34 8.42 15.40
N THR A 109 -1.97 9.49 15.86
CA THR A 109 -1.57 10.86 15.55
C THR A 109 -0.18 11.08 16.16
N PRO A 110 0.83 11.47 15.37
CA PRO A 110 2.13 11.83 15.92
C PRO A 110 2.08 13.27 16.40
N ASN A 111 1.47 13.53 17.57
CA ASN A 111 1.86 14.62 18.47
C ASN A 111 1.06 14.58 19.79
N GLU A 112 1.61 13.97 20.84
CA GLU A 112 1.42 14.43 22.22
C GLU A 112 2.78 14.25 22.92
N LEU A 113 3.19 15.32 23.60
CA LEU A 113 4.51 15.59 24.19
C LEU A 113 4.95 14.56 25.24
#